data_AF-A0A7K0W0J4-F1
#
_entry.id   AF-A0A7K0W0J4-F1
#
_cell.length_a   1.000
_cell.length_b   1.000
_cell.length_c   1.000
_cell.angle_alpha   90.00
_cell.angle_beta   90.00
_cell.angle_gamma   90.00
#
_symmetry.space_group_name_H-M   'P 1'
#
loop_
_entity.id
_entity.type
_entity.pdbx_description
1 polymer ?
#
loop_
_entity_poly.entity_id
_entity_poly.type
_entity_poly.pdbx_seq_one_letter_code
_entity_poly.pdbx_strand_id
1 'polypeptide(L)'
;MSQETQMPELGSIGLLRFAWRQLTSMRTALILLMLLGVAAIPGSLIPQRTQDPMAVTAYFKSSPSVAKWLDQLSLFDVYGSPWFSAIYILLFISLIGCVLPRTVEHFHAARALPPATPKNLNRMEFYNSWPAIGGELDAARTWFAKNHFRVIEKDGSISAEKGYSRETGNLFFHLALILILLGISLSSLFGMRGEAILNVGERFVNTPTSYDSLAYG
;
A
#
# COMPACT_ATOMS: atom_id res chain seq x y z
N MET A 1 -11.12 48.20 11.98
CA MET A 1 -10.33 47.25 12.79
C MET A 1 -9.95 46.09 11.90
N SER A 2 -8.75 46.12 11.34
CA SER A 2 -8.17 45.00 10.60
C SER A 2 -7.94 43.86 11.59
N GLN A 3 -8.68 42.76 11.45
CA GLN A 3 -8.37 41.54 12.17
C GLN A 3 -7.05 41.01 11.63
N GLU A 4 -5.96 41.21 12.38
CA GLU A 4 -4.73 40.49 12.12
C GLU A 4 -4.97 39.00 12.42
N THR A 5 -5.02 38.21 11.35
CA THR A 5 -5.00 36.75 11.42
C THR A 5 -3.69 36.31 12.09
N GLN A 6 -3.73 36.03 13.39
CA GLN A 6 -2.62 35.41 14.11
C GLN A 6 -2.38 34.03 13.50
N MET A 7 -1.32 33.90 12.70
CA MET A 7 -0.88 32.61 12.20
C MET A 7 -0.27 31.84 13.38
N PRO A 8 -0.75 30.62 13.69
CA PRO A 8 -0.15 29.84 14.76
C PRO A 8 1.30 29.52 14.39
N GLU A 9 2.25 29.91 15.23
CA GLU A 9 3.63 29.50 15.07
C GLU A 9 3.71 27.97 15.16
N LEU A 10 4.17 27.34 14.07
CA LEU A 10 4.35 25.90 14.01
C LEU A 10 5.53 25.54 14.91
N GLY A 11 5.26 25.27 16.19
CA GLY A 11 6.19 24.57 17.05
C GLY A 11 6.61 23.23 16.43
N SER A 12 7.74 22.67 16.87
CA SER A 12 8.32 21.43 16.34
C SER A 12 7.31 20.26 16.25
N ILE A 13 6.43 20.13 17.24
CA ILE A 13 5.34 19.13 17.27
C ILE A 13 4.31 19.39 16.17
N GLY A 14 3.97 20.65 15.90
CA GLY A 14 3.05 21.05 14.84
C GLY A 14 3.60 20.69 13.46
N LEU A 15 4.91 20.92 13.25
CA LEU A 15 5.59 20.57 12.01
C LEU A 15 5.64 19.05 11.78
N LEU A 16 5.92 18.27 12.83
CA LEU A 16 5.96 16.80 12.74
C LEU A 16 4.57 16.21 12.46
N ARG A 17 3.52 16.72 13.09
CA ARG A 17 2.13 16.34 12.78
C ARG A 17 1.73 16.73 11.36
N PHE A 18 2.13 17.91 10.91
CA PHE A 18 1.86 18.37 9.54
C PHE A 18 2.55 17.45 8.53
N ALA A 19 3.83 17.15 8.72
CA ALA A 19 4.60 16.25 7.87
C ALA A 19 3.99 14.84 7.85
N TRP A 20 3.58 14.31 9.01
CA TRP A 20 2.89 13.03 9.09
C TRP A 20 1.59 13.02 8.29
N ARG A 21 0.72 14.03 8.49
CA ARG A 21 -0.54 14.14 7.75
C ARG A 21 -0.34 14.27 6.24
N GLN A 22 0.73 14.95 5.82
CA GLN A 22 1.08 15.06 4.42
C GLN A 22 1.54 13.72 3.86
N LEU A 23 2.38 12.99 4.60
CA LEU A 23 2.90 11.69 4.20
C LEU A 23 1.80 10.62 4.12
N THR A 24 0.85 10.62 5.05
CA THR A 24 -0.27 9.65 5.08
C THR A 24 -1.43 10.00 4.14
N SER A 25 -1.30 11.02 3.29
CA SER A 25 -2.37 11.39 2.35
C SER A 25 -2.31 10.52 1.07
N MET A 26 -3.47 10.14 0.55
CA MET A 26 -3.57 9.35 -0.70
C MET A 26 -2.91 10.06 -1.88
N ARG A 27 -2.99 11.40 -1.93
CA ARG A 27 -2.36 12.22 -2.97
C ARG A 27 -0.84 12.02 -2.97
N THR A 28 -0.21 12.10 -1.80
CA THR A 28 1.24 11.90 -1.67
C THR A 28 1.63 10.49 -2.10
N ALA A 29 0.86 9.47 -1.72
CA ALA A 29 1.11 8.08 -2.15
C ALA A 29 1.14 7.94 -3.68
N LEU A 30 0.17 8.53 -4.39
CA LEU A 30 0.13 8.50 -5.86
C LEU A 30 1.30 9.25 -6.51
N ILE A 31 1.71 10.38 -5.94
CA ILE A 31 2.89 11.13 -6.40
C ILE A 31 4.16 10.31 -6.19
N LEU A 32 4.33 9.69 -5.03
CA LEU A 32 5.47 8.82 -4.71
C LEU A 32 5.50 7.59 -5.62
N LEU A 33 4.34 6.99 -5.92
CA LEU A 33 4.24 5.89 -6.87
C LEU A 33 4.72 6.31 -8.27
N MET A 34 4.28 7.48 -8.75
CA MET A 34 4.73 8.04 -10.03
C MET A 34 6.23 8.32 -10.03
N LEU A 35 6.73 8.93 -8.95
CA LEU A 35 8.15 9.24 -8.78
C LEU A 35 9.00 7.96 -8.76
N LEU A 36 8.54 6.92 -8.07
CA LEU A 36 9.19 5.60 -8.06
C LEU A 36 9.24 5.00 -9.47
N GLY A 37 8.15 5.11 -10.23
CA GLY A 37 8.09 4.66 -11.61
C GLY A 37 9.12 5.35 -12.50
N VAL A 38 9.23 6.68 -12.41
CA VAL A 38 10.25 7.46 -13.14
C VAL A 38 11.66 7.11 -12.68
N ALA A 39 11.86 6.97 -11.37
CA ALA A 39 13.13 6.58 -10.76
C ALA A 39 13.60 5.17 -11.20
N ALA A 40 12.69 4.28 -11.55
CA ALA A 40 13.01 2.94 -12.03
C ALA A 40 13.45 2.89 -13.51
N ILE A 41 13.14 3.92 -14.32
CA ILE A 41 13.47 3.94 -15.76
C ILE A 41 14.99 3.80 -16.01
N PRO A 42 15.87 4.60 -15.37
CA PRO A 42 17.31 4.45 -15.57
C PRO A 42 17.83 3.06 -15.17
N GLY A 43 17.27 2.47 -14.11
CA GLY A 43 17.66 1.15 -13.62
C GLY A 43 17.40 0.03 -14.64
N SER A 44 16.40 0.21 -15.50
CA SER A 44 16.07 -0.73 -16.58
C SER A 44 16.87 -0.50 -17.87
N LEU A 45 17.44 0.69 -18.07
CA LEU A 45 18.18 1.06 -19.29
C LEU A 45 19.70 0.89 -19.14
N ILE A 46 20.23 1.13 -17.94
CA ILE A 46 21.66 1.09 -17.62
C ILE A 46 21.99 -0.24 -16.94
N PRO A 47 23.08 -0.93 -17.30
CA PRO A 47 23.45 -2.20 -16.67
C PRO A 47 23.58 -2.05 -15.15
N GLN A 48 23.00 -2.96 -14.39
CA GLN A 48 23.05 -2.95 -12.93
C GLN A 48 24.17 -3.86 -12.42
N ARG A 49 24.99 -3.39 -11.47
CA ARG A 49 26.12 -4.15 -10.91
C ARG A 49 25.72 -5.49 -10.31
N THR A 50 24.53 -5.55 -9.71
CA THR A 50 23.98 -6.76 -9.10
C THR A 50 23.48 -7.79 -10.11
N GLN A 51 23.24 -7.40 -11.37
CA GLN A 51 22.73 -8.28 -12.42
C GLN A 51 23.84 -8.70 -13.40
N ASP A 52 24.67 -7.75 -13.84
CA ASP A 52 25.77 -8.01 -14.76
C ASP A 52 26.99 -7.11 -14.44
N PRO A 53 27.89 -7.55 -13.55
CA PRO A 53 29.10 -6.80 -13.21
C PRO A 53 30.08 -6.69 -14.39
N MET A 54 30.01 -7.60 -15.37
CA MET A 54 30.86 -7.57 -16.55
C MET A 54 30.44 -6.47 -17.52
N ALA A 55 29.14 -6.31 -17.78
CA ALA A 55 28.60 -5.24 -18.59
C ALA A 55 28.93 -3.86 -18.02
N VAL A 56 28.85 -3.69 -16.69
CA VAL A 56 29.27 -2.45 -16.03
C VAL A 56 30.77 -2.21 -16.26
N THR A 57 31.61 -3.21 -16.05
CA THR A 57 33.06 -3.10 -16.28
C THR A 57 33.40 -2.76 -17.74
N ALA A 58 32.68 -3.35 -18.71
CA ALA A 58 32.82 -3.03 -20.12
C ALA A 58 32.40 -1.57 -20.42
N TYR A 59 31.34 -1.08 -19.79
CA TYR A 59 30.88 0.31 -19.93
C TYR A 59 31.93 1.31 -19.42
N PHE A 60 32.58 1.01 -18.29
CA PHE A 60 33.70 1.81 -17.78
C PHE A 60 34.90 1.85 -18.73
N LYS A 61 35.13 0.78 -19.51
CA LYS A 61 36.18 0.73 -20.53
C LYS A 61 35.80 1.50 -21.79
N SER A 62 34.55 1.39 -22.25
CA SER A 62 34.10 2.04 -23.49
C SER A 62 33.86 3.53 -23.33
N SER A 63 33.42 3.99 -22.16
CA SER A 63 33.09 5.41 -21.92
C SER A 63 33.43 5.85 -20.50
N PRO A 64 34.73 6.04 -20.18
CA PRO A 64 35.19 6.27 -18.80
C PRO A 64 34.67 7.56 -18.14
N SER A 65 34.50 8.64 -18.90
CA SER A 65 34.03 9.93 -18.38
C SER A 65 32.55 9.88 -18.00
N VAL A 66 31.71 9.34 -18.89
CA VAL A 66 30.26 9.16 -18.66
C VAL A 66 30.02 8.18 -17.52
N ALA A 67 30.74 7.05 -17.52
CA ALA A 67 30.63 6.04 -16.49
C ALA A 67 30.87 6.62 -15.08
N LYS A 68 31.90 7.46 -14.89
CA LYS A 68 32.15 8.10 -13.60
C LYS A 68 30.98 8.98 -13.12
N TRP A 69 30.35 9.72 -14.03
CA TRP A 69 29.21 10.58 -13.66
C TRP A 69 27.96 9.77 -13.34
N LEU A 70 27.67 8.72 -14.12
CA LEU A 70 26.57 7.80 -13.85
C LEU A 70 26.76 7.08 -12.51
N ASP A 71 27.99 6.70 -12.18
CA ASP A 71 28.33 6.03 -10.92
C ASP A 71 28.17 6.97 -9.71
N GLN A 72 28.53 8.25 -9.85
CA GLN A 72 28.29 9.26 -8.81
C GLN A 72 26.81 9.45 -8.50
N LEU A 73 25.93 9.29 -9.50
CA LEU A 73 24.48 9.30 -9.33
C LEU A 73 23.89 7.95 -8.91
N SER A 74 24.74 6.94 -8.67
CA SER A 74 24.34 5.57 -8.36
C SER A 74 23.48 4.90 -9.45
N LEU A 75 23.67 5.25 -10.72
CA LEU A 75 22.84 4.73 -11.82
C LEU A 75 23.20 3.29 -12.25
N PHE A 76 24.38 2.79 -11.86
CA PHE A 76 24.73 1.37 -11.98
C PHE A 76 24.24 0.53 -10.80
N ASP A 77 23.67 1.17 -9.77
CA ASP A 77 23.08 0.52 -8.60
C ASP A 77 21.85 1.31 -8.12
N VAL A 78 20.88 1.48 -9.03
CA VAL A 78 19.70 2.32 -8.79
C VAL A 78 18.90 1.78 -7.62
N TYR A 79 18.68 0.47 -7.56
CA TYR A 79 17.86 -0.18 -6.54
C TYR A 79 18.50 -0.18 -5.15
N GLY A 80 19.84 -0.15 -5.06
CA GLY A 80 20.58 0.03 -3.80
C GLY A 80 20.83 1.49 -3.42
N SER A 81 20.52 2.44 -4.30
CA SER A 81 20.88 3.85 -4.09
C SER A 81 20.12 4.49 -2.92
N PRO A 82 20.74 5.44 -2.18
CA PRO A 82 20.09 6.14 -1.08
C PRO A 82 18.84 6.93 -1.52
N TRP A 83 18.87 7.52 -2.71
CA TRP A 83 17.78 8.34 -3.21
C TRP A 83 16.57 7.50 -3.65
N PHE A 84 16.79 6.34 -4.30
CA PHE A 84 15.73 5.39 -4.64
C PHE A 84 15.11 4.80 -3.37
N SER A 85 15.98 4.39 -2.44
CA SER A 85 15.56 3.85 -1.13
C SER A 85 14.72 4.86 -0.34
N ALA A 86 15.06 6.15 -0.37
CA ALA A 86 14.26 7.19 0.27
C ALA A 86 12.85 7.27 -0.31
N ILE A 87 12.69 7.23 -1.64
CA ILE A 87 11.37 7.24 -2.30
C ILE A 87 10.57 5.99 -1.90
N TYR A 88 11.20 4.82 -1.94
CA TYR A 88 10.60 3.56 -1.58
C TYR A 88 10.13 3.53 -0.11
N ILE A 89 10.98 3.96 0.83
CA ILE A 89 10.65 4.03 2.26
C ILE A 89 9.51 5.02 2.51
N LEU A 90 9.54 6.19 1.88
CA LEU A 90 8.45 7.17 1.98
C LEU A 90 7.14 6.61 1.45
N LEU A 91 7.17 5.92 0.30
CA LEU A 91 5.99 5.26 -0.27
C LEU A 91 5.45 4.19 0.67
N PHE A 92 6.34 3.39 1.27
CA PHE A 92 5.97 2.34 2.20
C PHE A 92 5.33 2.91 3.48
N ILE A 93 5.94 3.93 4.09
CA ILE A 93 5.36 4.61 5.27
C ILE A 93 4.02 5.25 4.91
N SER A 94 3.90 5.88 3.74
CA SER A 94 2.65 6.47 3.24
C SER A 94 1.54 5.42 3.09
N LEU A 95 1.87 4.27 2.50
CA LEU A 95 0.96 3.14 2.31
C LEU A 95 0.47 2.59 3.66
N ILE A 96 1.37 2.35 4.61
CA ILE A 96 1.01 1.91 5.96
C ILE A 96 0.10 2.95 6.62
N GLY A 97 0.50 4.21 6.58
CA GLY A 97 -0.21 5.31 7.23
C GLY A 97 -1.61 5.58 6.65
N CYS A 98 -1.86 5.26 5.38
CA CYS A 98 -3.20 5.40 4.79
C CYS A 98 -4.07 4.15 4.96
N VAL A 99 -3.48 2.95 4.95
CA VAL A 99 -4.22 1.68 5.00
C VAL A 99 -4.62 1.29 6.42
N LEU A 100 -3.75 1.46 7.42
CA LEU A 100 -4.02 1.07 8.82
C LEU A 100 -5.28 1.74 9.41
N PRO A 101 -5.39 3.08 9.45
CA PRO A 101 -6.55 3.73 10.06
C PRO A 101 -7.84 3.36 9.34
N ARG A 102 -7.80 3.31 8.00
CA ARG A 102 -8.94 2.90 7.19
C ARG A 102 -9.36 1.46 7.44
N THR A 103 -8.40 0.55 7.61
CA THR A 103 -8.68 -0.86 7.94
C THR A 103 -9.35 -0.98 9.30
N VAL A 104 -8.90 -0.20 10.29
CA VAL A 104 -9.51 -0.17 11.62
C VAL A 104 -10.93 0.36 11.55
N GLU A 105 -11.16 1.50 10.90
CA GLU A 105 -12.51 2.08 10.73
C GLU A 105 -13.45 1.13 10.00
N HIS A 106 -13.00 0.51 8.91
CA HIS A 106 -13.78 -0.45 8.14
C HIS A 106 -14.08 -1.71 8.95
N PHE A 107 -13.14 -2.19 9.78
CA PHE A 107 -13.37 -3.32 10.67
C PHE A 107 -14.44 -3.00 11.71
N HIS A 108 -14.44 -1.79 12.28
CA HIS A 108 -15.49 -1.35 13.19
C HIS A 108 -16.84 -1.23 12.47
N ALA A 109 -16.87 -0.62 11.28
CA ALA A 109 -18.09 -0.48 10.47
C ALA A 109 -18.66 -1.83 10.03
N ALA A 110 -17.82 -2.77 9.60
CA ALA A 110 -18.24 -4.11 9.20
C ALA A 110 -18.76 -4.94 10.38
N ARG A 111 -18.37 -4.63 11.62
CA ARG A 111 -18.90 -5.25 12.83
C ARG A 111 -20.09 -4.50 13.44
N ALA A 112 -20.32 -3.26 13.03
CA ALA A 112 -21.46 -2.49 13.46
C ALA A 112 -22.77 -3.13 12.97
N LEU A 113 -23.82 -2.88 13.72
CA LEU A 113 -25.20 -3.21 13.37
C LEU A 113 -25.71 -2.23 12.29
N PRO A 114 -26.58 -2.67 11.36
CA PRO A 114 -27.24 -1.78 10.41
C PRO A 114 -27.75 -0.48 11.08
N PRO A 115 -27.56 0.69 10.45
CA PRO A 115 -27.95 1.96 11.04
C PRO A 115 -29.46 2.01 11.29
N ALA A 116 -29.87 2.69 12.35
CA ALA A 116 -31.29 2.86 12.67
C ALA A 116 -32.01 3.66 11.58
N THR A 117 -33.29 3.33 11.37
CA THR A 117 -34.15 3.99 10.39
C THR A 117 -34.22 5.51 10.67
N PRO A 118 -33.85 6.37 9.70
CA PRO A 118 -33.83 7.82 9.92
C PRO A 118 -35.24 8.39 10.10
N LYS A 119 -35.34 9.41 10.96
CA LYS A 119 -36.63 10.08 11.25
C LYS A 119 -37.26 10.75 10.01
N ASN A 120 -36.43 11.22 9.07
CA ASN A 120 -36.86 11.96 7.88
C ASN A 120 -36.49 11.19 6.61
N LEU A 121 -37.29 10.18 6.25
CA LEU A 121 -37.09 9.38 5.03
C LEU A 121 -37.20 10.21 3.75
N ASN A 122 -38.00 11.28 3.78
CA ASN A 122 -38.22 12.19 2.64
C ASN A 122 -36.97 12.97 2.18
N ARG A 123 -35.90 13.02 2.99
CA ARG A 123 -34.63 13.66 2.63
C ARG A 123 -33.65 12.72 1.91
N MET A 124 -34.00 11.45 1.76
CA MET A 124 -33.15 10.47 1.08
C MET A 124 -33.30 10.58 -0.43
N GLU A 125 -32.19 10.40 -1.14
CA GLU A 125 -32.10 10.48 -2.60
C GLU A 125 -33.04 9.50 -3.32
N PHE A 126 -33.30 8.32 -2.73
CA PHE A 126 -34.12 7.27 -3.31
C PHE A 126 -35.43 7.01 -2.55
N TYR A 127 -36.00 8.05 -1.93
CA TYR A 127 -37.27 7.93 -1.21
C TYR A 127 -38.44 7.61 -2.15
N ASN A 128 -39.20 6.56 -1.82
CA ASN A 128 -40.44 6.21 -2.49
C ASN A 128 -41.51 5.86 -1.44
N SER A 129 -42.76 6.23 -1.69
CA SER A 129 -43.90 5.91 -0.83
C SER A 129 -45.08 5.42 -1.63
N TRP A 130 -45.76 4.39 -1.13
CA TRP A 130 -46.96 3.81 -1.72
C TRP A 130 -47.98 3.47 -0.62
N PRO A 131 -49.28 3.36 -0.94
CA PRO A 131 -50.29 2.90 0.02
C PRO A 131 -50.01 1.47 0.49
N ALA A 132 -50.06 1.23 1.79
CA ALA A 132 -49.89 -0.10 2.35
C ALA A 132 -51.15 -0.97 2.15
N ILE A 133 -50.95 -2.20 1.73
CA ILE A 133 -51.94 -3.27 1.51
C ILE A 133 -51.84 -4.32 2.64
N GLY A 134 -50.73 -4.33 3.40
CA GLY A 134 -50.47 -5.21 4.54
C GLY A 134 -49.53 -6.36 4.19
N GLY A 135 -48.68 -6.76 5.15
CA GLY A 135 -47.72 -7.86 5.00
C GLY A 135 -46.41 -7.50 4.28
N GLU A 136 -46.21 -6.24 3.92
CA GLU A 136 -45.00 -5.78 3.22
C GLU A 136 -43.74 -5.94 4.05
N LEU A 137 -43.84 -5.76 5.37
CA LEU A 137 -42.71 -5.93 6.30
C LEU A 137 -42.20 -7.38 6.31
N ASP A 138 -43.10 -8.37 6.36
CA ASP A 138 -42.74 -9.79 6.33
C ASP A 138 -42.19 -10.22 4.96
N ALA A 139 -42.81 -9.72 3.89
CA ALA A 139 -42.31 -9.95 2.52
C ALA A 139 -40.91 -9.36 2.33
N ALA A 140 -40.69 -8.12 2.78
CA ALA A 140 -39.40 -7.46 2.73
C ALA A 140 -38.35 -8.20 3.57
N ARG A 141 -38.69 -8.62 4.79
CA ARG A 141 -37.81 -9.42 5.65
C ARG A 141 -37.37 -10.71 4.97
N THR A 142 -38.32 -11.44 4.40
CA THR A 142 -38.05 -12.71 3.70
C THR A 142 -37.14 -12.50 2.50
N TRP A 143 -37.40 -11.45 1.72
CA TRP A 143 -36.59 -11.11 0.57
C TRP A 143 -35.16 -10.69 0.97
N PHE A 144 -35.00 -9.83 1.97
CA PHE A 144 -33.69 -9.39 2.45
C PHE A 144 -32.89 -10.55 3.06
N ALA A 145 -33.52 -11.42 3.84
CA ALA A 145 -32.89 -12.62 4.40
C ALA A 145 -32.41 -13.58 3.29
N LYS A 146 -33.25 -13.84 2.28
CA LYS A 146 -32.90 -14.68 1.13
C LYS A 146 -31.71 -14.11 0.33
N ASN A 147 -31.57 -12.80 0.29
CA ASN A 147 -30.49 -12.13 -0.43
C ASN A 147 -29.25 -11.83 0.44
N HIS A 148 -29.13 -12.43 1.64
CA HIS A 148 -27.98 -12.25 2.55
C HIS A 148 -27.73 -10.78 2.95
N PHE A 149 -28.80 -10.01 3.16
CA PHE A 149 -28.70 -8.71 3.82
C PHE A 149 -28.60 -8.91 5.33
N ARG A 150 -27.90 -7.99 5.99
CA ARG A 150 -28.01 -7.85 7.44
C ARG A 150 -29.24 -7.01 7.74
N VAL A 151 -30.17 -7.56 8.52
CA VAL A 151 -31.48 -6.97 8.75
C VAL A 151 -31.67 -6.72 10.25
N ILE A 152 -32.13 -5.52 10.60
CA ILE A 152 -32.58 -5.16 11.94
C ILE A 152 -34.02 -4.65 11.84
N GLU A 153 -34.87 -5.19 12.70
CA GLU A 153 -36.23 -4.73 12.87
C GLU A 153 -36.34 -3.97 14.19
N LYS A 154 -36.78 -2.71 14.12
CA LYS A 154 -36.96 -1.87 15.31
C LYS A 154 -38.10 -0.88 15.09
N ASP A 155 -38.96 -0.74 16.09
CA ASP A 155 -40.05 0.26 16.13
C ASP A 155 -40.94 0.26 14.86
N GLY A 156 -41.26 -0.93 14.34
CA GLY A 156 -42.08 -1.09 13.13
C GLY A 156 -41.38 -0.74 11.81
N SER A 157 -40.05 -0.68 11.82
CA SER A 157 -39.22 -0.39 10.64
C SER A 157 -38.14 -1.45 10.44
N ILE A 158 -37.80 -1.72 9.18
CA ILE A 158 -36.74 -2.64 8.78
C ILE A 158 -35.58 -1.83 8.19
N SER A 159 -34.40 -1.98 8.78
CA SER A 159 -33.14 -1.49 8.21
C SER A 159 -32.33 -2.67 7.70
N ALA A 160 -31.88 -2.59 6.45
CA ALA A 160 -31.12 -3.65 5.80
C ALA A 160 -29.87 -3.08 5.10
N GLU A 161 -28.72 -3.71 5.29
CA GLU A 161 -27.47 -3.33 4.64
C GLU A 161 -26.76 -4.53 3.98
N LYS A 162 -26.05 -4.25 2.90
CA LYS A 162 -25.17 -5.18 2.18
C LYS A 162 -24.13 -4.37 1.40
N GLY A 163 -22.94 -4.93 1.16
CA GLY A 163 -21.97 -4.32 0.23
C GLY A 163 -20.53 -4.18 0.71
N TYR A 164 -20.19 -4.61 1.92
CA TYR A 164 -18.83 -4.48 2.46
C TYR A 164 -17.75 -5.28 1.72
N SER A 165 -18.10 -6.24 0.86
CA SER A 165 -17.13 -7.16 0.23
C SER A 165 -16.14 -6.47 -0.69
N ARG A 166 -16.57 -5.49 -1.50
CA ARG A 166 -15.69 -4.76 -2.43
C ARG A 166 -14.62 -3.97 -1.69
N GLU A 167 -15.04 -3.24 -0.66
CA GLU A 167 -14.11 -2.43 0.13
C GLU A 167 -13.20 -3.30 1.01
N THR A 168 -13.73 -4.37 1.59
CA THR A 168 -12.92 -5.36 2.34
C THR A 168 -11.85 -5.98 1.45
N GLY A 169 -12.20 -6.39 0.23
CA GLY A 169 -11.25 -6.95 -0.73
C GLY A 169 -10.15 -5.96 -1.11
N ASN A 170 -10.51 -4.71 -1.36
CA ASN A 170 -9.54 -3.65 -1.63
C ASN A 170 -8.58 -3.43 -0.46
N LEU A 171 -9.10 -3.32 0.77
CA LEU A 171 -8.26 -3.14 1.97
C LEU A 171 -7.38 -4.35 2.26
N PHE A 172 -7.93 -5.55 2.10
CA PHE A 172 -7.18 -6.80 2.28
C PHE A 172 -6.01 -6.90 1.30
N PHE A 173 -6.21 -6.54 0.03
CA PHE A 173 -5.13 -6.51 -0.96
C PHE A 173 -3.97 -5.61 -0.53
N HIS A 174 -4.29 -4.39 -0.08
CA HIS A 174 -3.26 -3.45 0.38
C HIS A 174 -2.56 -3.94 1.65
N LEU A 175 -3.30 -4.53 2.59
CA LEU A 175 -2.72 -5.12 3.81
C LEU A 175 -1.80 -6.30 3.49
N ALA A 176 -2.18 -7.15 2.52
CA ALA A 176 -1.35 -8.26 2.06
C ALA A 176 -0.05 -7.76 1.42
N LEU A 177 -0.09 -6.69 0.62
CA LEU A 177 1.12 -6.05 0.08
C LEU A 177 2.04 -5.57 1.20
N ILE A 178 1.51 -4.89 2.21
CA ILE A 178 2.29 -4.44 3.37
C ILE A 178 2.95 -5.64 4.08
N LEU A 179 2.19 -6.71 4.31
CA LEU A 179 2.67 -7.91 5.00
C LEU A 179 3.80 -8.61 4.21
N ILE A 180 3.67 -8.72 2.89
CA ILE A 180 4.73 -9.27 2.03
C ILE A 180 6.00 -8.42 2.15
N LEU A 181 5.90 -7.10 2.08
CA LEU A 181 7.04 -6.19 2.16
C LEU A 181 7.74 -6.25 3.54
N LEU A 182 6.97 -6.38 4.62
CA LEU A 182 7.52 -6.64 5.95
C LEU A 182 8.25 -7.99 5.98
N GLY A 183 7.63 -9.05 5.43
CA GLY A 183 8.24 -10.37 5.34
C GLY A 183 9.57 -10.37 4.58
N ILE A 184 9.64 -9.67 3.45
CA ILE A 184 10.89 -9.50 2.68
C ILE A 184 11.92 -8.72 3.50
N SER A 185 11.53 -7.63 4.16
CA SER A 185 12.43 -6.85 5.02
C SER A 185 13.02 -7.70 6.16
N LEU A 186 12.19 -8.48 6.85
CA LEU A 186 12.61 -9.43 7.88
C LEU A 186 13.52 -10.54 7.30
N SER A 187 13.14 -11.11 6.16
CA SER A 187 13.95 -12.10 5.46
C SER A 187 15.28 -11.55 4.99
N SER A 188 15.38 -10.25 4.68
CA SER A 188 16.65 -9.63 4.29
C SER A 188 17.60 -9.47 5.48
N LEU A 189 17.07 -9.22 6.69
CA LEU A 189 17.87 -8.98 7.90
C LEU A 189 18.29 -10.27 8.62
N PHE A 190 17.49 -11.33 8.48
CA PHE A 190 17.70 -12.60 9.19
C PHE A 190 17.92 -13.79 8.24
N GLY A 191 17.89 -13.55 6.93
CA GLY A 191 17.99 -14.60 5.92
C GLY A 191 19.43 -14.98 5.59
N MET A 192 19.55 -16.01 4.75
CA MET A 192 20.82 -16.41 4.16
C MET A 192 20.62 -16.56 2.66
N ARG A 193 21.57 -16.07 1.87
CA ARG A 193 21.56 -16.16 0.42
C ARG A 193 22.85 -16.84 -0.03
N GLY A 194 22.69 -17.96 -0.73
CA GLY A 194 23.81 -18.71 -1.31
C GLY A 194 23.65 -18.76 -2.83
N GLU A 195 24.69 -18.41 -3.56
CA GLU A 195 24.76 -18.55 -5.02
C GLU A 195 25.89 -19.50 -5.38
N ALA A 196 25.63 -20.36 -6.38
CA ALA A 196 26.61 -21.30 -6.91
C ALA A 196 26.48 -21.32 -8.44
N ILE A 197 27.59 -21.11 -9.12
CA ILE A 197 27.71 -21.14 -10.58
C ILE A 197 28.17 -22.55 -10.94
N LEU A 198 27.34 -23.26 -11.69
CA LEU A 198 27.60 -24.65 -12.07
C LEU A 198 27.80 -24.75 -13.57
N ASN A 199 28.86 -25.45 -13.98
CA ASN A 199 29.04 -25.82 -15.38
C ASN A 199 28.21 -27.05 -15.73
N VAL A 200 27.83 -27.16 -17.01
CA VAL A 200 27.09 -28.31 -17.52
C VAL A 200 27.92 -29.58 -17.31
N GLY A 201 27.44 -30.49 -16.45
CA GLY A 201 28.10 -31.75 -16.09
C GLY A 201 28.69 -31.81 -14.68
N GLU A 202 28.73 -30.70 -13.93
CA GLU A 202 29.17 -30.69 -12.53
C GLU A 202 28.08 -31.20 -11.57
N ARG A 203 28.52 -31.83 -10.47
CA ARG A 203 27.63 -32.26 -9.38
C ARG A 203 27.65 -31.22 -8.28
N PHE A 204 26.47 -30.74 -7.90
CA PHE A 204 26.30 -29.84 -6.76
C PHE A 204 25.90 -30.62 -5.51
N VAL A 205 26.60 -30.35 -4.40
CA VAL A 205 26.26 -30.85 -3.07
C VAL A 205 25.96 -29.64 -2.20
N ASN A 206 24.79 -29.62 -1.55
CA ASN A 206 24.34 -28.53 -0.70
C ASN A 206 25.11 -28.52 0.64
N THR A 207 26.35 -28.03 0.57
CA THR A 207 27.22 -27.78 1.71
C THR A 207 27.70 -26.32 1.65
N PRO A 208 27.92 -25.63 2.80
CA PRO A 208 28.30 -24.21 2.80
C PRO A 208 29.54 -23.88 1.97
N THR A 209 30.48 -24.81 1.85
CA THR A 209 31.71 -24.68 1.05
C THR A 209 31.50 -24.82 -0.46
N SER A 210 30.32 -25.24 -0.90
CA SER A 210 29.98 -25.43 -2.32
C SER A 210 29.33 -24.19 -2.95
N TYR A 211 29.12 -23.14 -2.17
CA TYR A 211 28.57 -21.87 -2.65
C TYR A 211 29.71 -20.91 -2.98
N ASP A 212 29.64 -20.27 -4.15
CA ASP A 212 30.62 -19.27 -4.59
C ASP A 212 30.43 -17.94 -3.85
N SER A 213 29.18 -17.62 -3.51
CA SER A 213 28.83 -16.52 -2.64
C SER A 213 27.88 -17.00 -1.56
N LEU A 214 28.19 -16.69 -0.31
CA LEU A 214 27.34 -16.97 0.84
C LEU A 214 27.21 -15.71 1.67
N ALA A 215 26.06 -15.05 1.57
CA ALA A 215 25.74 -13.84 2.31
C ALA A 215 24.75 -14.18 3.43
N TYR A 216 25.10 -13.79 4.64
CA TYR A 216 24.19 -13.78 5.79
C TYR A 216 23.57 -12.38 5.86
N GLY A 217 22.28 -12.30 6.18
CA GLY A 217 21.53 -11.06 6.37
C GLY A 217 22.09 -10.16 7.46
#